data_AF-A0A962TLW4-F1
#
_entry.id   AF-A0A962TLW4-F1
#
_cell.length_a   1.000
_cell.length_b   1.000
_cell.length_c   1.000
_cell.angle_alpha   90.00
_cell.angle_beta   90.00
_cell.angle_gamma   90.00
#
_symmetry.space_group_name_H-M   'P 1'
#
loop_
_entity.id
_entity.type
_entity.pdbx_description
1 polymer ?
#
loop_
_entity_poly.entity_id
_entity_poly.type
_entity_poly.pdbx_seq_one_letter_code
_entity_poly.pdbx_strand_id
1 'polypeptide(L)'
;MNPNDDKRRWFIADTGSDRIRFTATGRAALGARFARAGIDLDQIDTLTNARAAAAEVSHQELQALAAHLKGRDPALDAVMAGLPEWGC
;
A
#
# COMPACT_ATOMS: atom_id res chain seq x y z
N MET A 1 9.02 21.66 -6.90
CA MET A 1 7.76 20.91 -7.08
C MET A 1 7.09 20.82 -5.71
N ASN A 2 5.86 21.31 -5.57
CA ASN A 2 5.19 21.37 -4.27
C ASN A 2 4.61 19.99 -3.96
N PRO A 3 4.89 19.35 -2.80
CA PRO A 3 4.45 17.97 -2.52
C PRO A 3 2.92 17.78 -2.49
N ASN A 4 2.14 18.87 -2.45
CA ASN A 4 0.69 18.81 -2.61
C ASN A 4 0.21 18.71 -4.07
N ASP A 5 1.03 19.09 -5.06
CA ASP A 5 0.67 18.93 -6.49
C ASP A 5 0.75 17.46 -6.93
N ASP A 6 1.62 16.67 -6.31
CA ASP A 6 1.79 15.24 -6.62
C ASP A 6 0.59 14.39 -6.17
N LYS A 7 -0.04 14.74 -5.04
CA LYS A 7 -1.19 14.00 -4.50
C LYS A 7 -2.42 14.09 -5.40
N ARG A 8 -2.63 15.26 -6.03
CA ARG A 8 -3.74 15.51 -6.98
C ARG A 8 -3.67 14.62 -8.22
N ARG A 9 -2.51 14.04 -8.51
CA ARG A 9 -2.33 13.09 -9.61
C ARG A 9 -3.07 11.78 -9.35
N TRP A 10 -3.18 11.37 -8.09
CA TRP A 10 -3.68 10.04 -7.69
C TRP A 10 -5.11 10.08 -7.17
N PHE A 11 -5.45 11.09 -6.36
CA PHE A 11 -6.80 11.30 -5.86
C PHE A 11 -7.09 12.79 -5.64
N ILE A 12 -8.38 13.10 -5.64
CA ILE A 12 -8.91 14.41 -5.25
C ILE A 12 -9.51 14.24 -3.86
N ALA A 13 -9.08 15.07 -2.91
CA ALA A 13 -9.69 15.15 -1.58
C ALA A 13 -10.68 16.30 -1.52
N ASP A 14 -11.81 16.07 -0.86
CA ASP A 14 -12.71 17.14 -0.45
C ASP A 14 -12.08 17.88 0.75
N THR A 15 -11.96 19.20 0.67
CA THR A 15 -11.30 20.00 1.71
C THR A 15 -12.13 20.17 2.98
N GLY A 16 -13.42 19.82 2.95
CA GLY A 16 -14.33 19.92 4.09
C GLY A 16 -14.66 18.58 4.75
N SER A 17 -14.19 17.46 4.20
CA SER A 17 -14.53 16.12 4.69
C SER A 17 -13.38 15.14 4.52
N ASP A 18 -13.53 13.92 5.05
CA ASP A 18 -12.55 12.85 4.83
C ASP A 18 -12.68 12.20 3.44
N ARG A 19 -13.56 12.72 2.58
CA ARG A 19 -13.89 12.08 1.30
C ARG A 19 -12.78 12.26 0.28
N ILE A 20 -12.54 11.20 -0.48
CA ILE A 20 -11.65 11.24 -1.64
C ILE A 20 -12.31 10.60 -2.85
N ARG A 21 -11.76 10.90 -4.02
CA ARG A 21 -12.03 10.18 -5.26
C ARG A 21 -10.74 9.93 -6.00
N PHE A 22 -10.46 8.67 -6.33
CA PHE A 22 -9.32 8.34 -7.18
C PHE A 22 -9.51 8.90 -8.60
N THR A 23 -8.46 9.53 -9.11
CA THR A 23 -8.42 9.99 -10.50
C THR A 23 -8.30 8.79 -11.44
N ALA A 24 -8.57 8.99 -12.73
CA ALA A 24 -8.32 7.95 -13.73
C ALA A 24 -6.85 7.50 -13.72
N THR A 25 -5.91 8.45 -13.59
CA THR A 25 -4.48 8.17 -13.44
C THR A 25 -4.18 7.34 -12.20
N GLY A 26 -4.79 7.68 -11.06
CA GLY A 26 -4.62 6.94 -9.81
C GLY A 26 -5.09 5.51 -9.92
N ARG A 27 -6.28 5.30 -10.53
CA ARG A 27 -6.81 3.94 -10.78
C ARG A 27 -5.94 3.14 -11.73
N ALA A 28 -5.50 3.73 -12.83
CA ALA A 28 -4.66 3.05 -13.80
C ALA A 28 -3.33 2.56 -13.19
N ALA A 29 -2.73 3.38 -12.32
CA ALA A 29 -1.41 3.08 -11.78
C ALA A 29 -1.44 2.29 -10.46
N LEU A 30 -2.53 2.35 -9.67
CA LEU A 30 -2.65 1.62 -8.39
C LEU A 30 -3.60 0.41 -8.45
N GLY A 31 -4.53 0.37 -9.40
CA GLY A 31 -5.62 -0.60 -9.43
C GLY A 31 -5.14 -2.05 -9.42
N ALA A 32 -4.18 -2.39 -10.27
CA ALA A 32 -3.61 -3.74 -10.31
C ALA A 32 -2.91 -4.12 -8.99
N ARG A 33 -2.27 -3.15 -8.32
CA ARG A 33 -1.57 -3.39 -7.05
C ARG A 33 -2.57 -3.69 -5.93
N PHE A 34 -3.61 -2.88 -5.80
CA PHE A 34 -4.65 -3.07 -4.78
C PHE A 34 -5.49 -4.32 -5.05
N ALA A 35 -5.81 -4.61 -6.31
CA ALA A 35 -6.56 -5.81 -6.68
C ALA A 35 -5.82 -7.12 -6.32
N ARG A 36 -4.48 -7.15 -6.43
CA ARG A 36 -3.67 -8.29 -5.97
C ARG A 36 -3.80 -8.54 -4.47
N ALA A 37 -4.03 -7.50 -3.69
CA ALA A 37 -4.29 -7.58 -2.26
C ALA A 37 -5.79 -7.82 -1.93
N GLY A 38 -6.63 -8.06 -2.95
CA GLY A 38 -8.07 -8.25 -2.78
C GLY A 38 -8.87 -6.99 -2.51
N ILE A 39 -8.30 -5.81 -2.76
CA ILE A 39 -8.92 -4.51 -2.46
C ILE A 39 -9.39 -3.84 -3.75
N ASP A 40 -10.68 -3.52 -3.83
CA ASP A 40 -11.26 -2.72 -4.90
C ASP A 40 -11.14 -1.22 -4.58
N LEU A 41 -10.41 -0.48 -5.42
CA LEU A 41 -10.23 0.96 -5.27
C LEU A 41 -11.55 1.74 -5.40
N ASP A 42 -12.54 1.22 -6.13
CA ASP A 42 -13.83 1.90 -6.30
C ASP A 42 -14.68 1.88 -5.01
N GLN A 43 -14.33 1.01 -4.04
CA GLN A 43 -14.95 0.96 -2.70
C GLN A 43 -14.29 1.90 -1.69
N ILE A 44 -13.20 2.59 -2.06
CA ILE A 44 -12.46 3.49 -1.18
C ILE A 44 -12.87 4.93 -1.46
N ASP A 45 -13.68 5.47 -0.56
CA ASP A 45 -14.26 6.81 -0.68
C ASP A 45 -13.79 7.78 0.42
N THR A 46 -12.90 7.35 1.32
CA THR A 46 -12.28 8.19 2.35
C THR A 46 -10.77 8.10 2.39
N LEU A 47 -10.10 9.17 2.83
CA LEU A 47 -8.66 9.20 3.00
C LEU A 47 -8.21 8.24 4.11
N THR A 48 -9.01 8.09 5.17
CA THR A 48 -8.76 7.10 6.22
C THR A 48 -8.73 5.68 5.66
N ASN A 49 -9.74 5.29 4.89
CA ASN A 49 -9.80 3.96 4.27
C ASN A 49 -8.69 3.76 3.25
N ALA A 50 -8.33 4.80 2.48
CA ALA A 50 -7.23 4.74 1.53
C ALA A 50 -5.89 4.48 2.22
N ARG A 51 -5.64 5.10 3.38
CA ARG A 51 -4.42 4.87 4.17
C ARG A 51 -4.38 3.46 4.75
N ALA A 52 -5.49 3.00 5.31
CA ALA A 52 -5.59 1.63 5.84
C ALA A 52 -5.34 0.59 4.74
N ALA A 53 -5.98 0.76 3.58
CA ALA A 53 -5.79 -0.12 2.43
C ALA A 53 -4.35 -0.08 1.90
N ALA A 54 -3.72 1.10 1.82
CA ALA A 54 -2.33 1.21 1.39
C ALA A 54 -1.35 0.53 2.38
N ALA A 55 -1.62 0.62 3.69
CA ALA A 55 -0.85 -0.06 4.71
C ALA A 55 -0.98 -1.59 4.57
N GLU A 56 -2.20 -2.09 4.37
CA GLU A 56 -2.47 -3.51 4.16
C GLU A 56 -1.75 -4.06 2.92
N VAL A 57 -1.88 -3.38 1.77
CA VAL A 57 -1.16 -3.73 0.54
C VAL A 57 0.34 -3.81 0.79
N SER A 58 0.90 -2.81 1.48
CA SER A 58 2.35 -2.75 1.73
C SER A 58 2.80 -3.85 2.70
N HIS A 59 1.96 -4.21 3.68
CA HIS A 59 2.22 -5.30 4.61
C HIS A 59 2.26 -6.65 3.88
N GLN A 60 1.27 -6.94 3.03
CA GLN A 60 1.22 -8.16 2.25
C GLN A 60 2.41 -8.27 1.27
N GLU A 61 2.79 -7.18 0.60
CA GLU A 61 3.96 -7.15 -0.27
C GLU A 61 5.25 -7.42 0.49
N LEU A 62 5.39 -6.86 1.70
CA LEU A 62 6.53 -7.12 2.57
C LEU A 62 6.57 -8.59 3.00
N GLN A 63 5.44 -9.18 3.37
CA GLN A 63 5.35 -10.60 3.72
C GLN A 63 5.71 -11.50 2.53
N ALA A 64 5.25 -11.17 1.32
CA ALA A 64 5.58 -11.93 0.11
C ALA A 64 7.08 -11.84 -0.22
N LEU A 65 7.69 -10.67 -0.06
CA LEU A 65 9.13 -10.47 -0.23
C LEU A 65 9.93 -11.24 0.84
N ALA A 66 9.50 -11.16 2.09
CA ALA A 66 10.07 -11.91 3.21
C ALA A 66 10.08 -13.41 2.90
N ALA A 67 8.94 -13.97 2.51
CA ALA A 67 8.81 -15.38 2.14
C ALA A 67 9.71 -15.77 0.94
N HIS A 68 9.88 -14.87 -0.03
CA HIS A 68 10.75 -15.13 -1.18
C HIS A 68 12.24 -15.16 -0.81
N LEU A 69 12.64 -14.37 0.19
CA LEU A 69 14.04 -14.18 0.57
C LEU A 69 14.48 -15.08 1.74
N LYS A 70 13.53 -15.58 2.55
CA LYS A 70 13.80 -16.46 3.69
C LYS A 70 14.61 -17.69 3.25
N GLY A 71 15.73 -17.95 3.92
CA GLY A 71 16.63 -19.06 3.63
C GLY A 71 17.50 -18.88 2.37
N ARG A 72 17.39 -17.76 1.65
CA ARG A 72 18.25 -17.46 0.49
C ARG A 72 19.47 -16.62 0.85
N ASP A 73 19.38 -15.82 1.91
CA ASP A 73 20.46 -15.00 2.43
C ASP A 73 20.53 -15.13 3.96
N PRO A 74 21.54 -15.84 4.50
CA PRO A 74 21.71 -16.03 5.93
C PRO A 74 21.90 -14.72 6.72
N ALA A 75 22.43 -13.67 6.09
CA ALA A 75 22.60 -12.36 6.74
C ALA A 75 21.25 -11.65 6.87
N LEU A 76 20.41 -11.72 5.84
CA LEU A 76 19.04 -11.23 5.92
C LEU A 76 18.22 -12.02 6.94
N ASP A 77 18.33 -13.36 6.95
CA ASP A 77 17.65 -14.21 7.93
C ASP A 77 18.03 -13.83 9.37
N ALA A 78 19.31 -13.54 9.63
CA ALA A 78 19.79 -13.11 10.94
C ALA A 78 19.25 -11.74 11.38
N VAL A 79 19.13 -10.79 10.44
CA VAL A 79 18.53 -9.48 10.71
C VAL A 79 17.03 -9.60 10.97
N MET A 80 16.35 -10.42 10.17
CA MET A 80 14.90 -10.58 10.24
C MET A 80 14.44 -11.48 11.40
N ALA A 81 15.30 -12.36 11.92
CA ALA A 81 14.99 -13.21 13.09
C ALA A 81 14.63 -12.42 14.37
N GLY A 82 14.95 -11.13 14.43
CA GLY A 82 14.52 -10.24 15.52
C GLY A 82 13.09 -9.72 15.40
N LEU A 83 12.40 -9.97 14.28
CA LEU A 83 11.05 -9.47 14.01
C LEU A 83 9.99 -10.56 14.31
N PRO A 84 8.94 -10.25 15.10
CA PRO A 84 7.88 -11.19 15.46
C PRO A 84 7.25 -11.91 14.25
N GLU A 85 7.11 -11.20 13.14
CA GLU A 85 6.50 -11.64 11.90
C GLU A 85 7.35 -12.60 11.06
N TRP A 86 8.63 -12.82 11.39
CA TRP A 86 9.53 -13.68 10.62
C TRP A 86 9.51 -15.16 11.06
N GLY A 87 9.17 -15.39 12.33
CA GLY A 87 9.23 -16.71 12.98
C GLY A 87 8.01 -17.61 12.77
N CYS A 88 6.94 -17.09 12.16
CA CYS A 88 5.70 -17.83 11.88
C CYS A 88 5.74 -18.55 10.53
#